data_AF-A0A4Q6GHP3-F1
#
_entry.id   AF-A0A4Q6GHP3-F1
#
_cell.length_a   1.000
_cell.length_b   1.000
_cell.length_c   1.000
_cell.angle_alpha   90.00
_cell.angle_beta   90.00
_cell.angle_gamma   90.00
#
_symmetry.space_group_name_H-M   'P 1'
#
loop_
_entity.id
_entity.type
_entity.pdbx_description
1 polymer ?
#
loop_
_entity_poly.entity_id
_entity_poly.type
_entity_poly.pdbx_seq_one_letter_code
_entity_poly.pdbx_strand_id
1 'polypeptide(L)'
;MKTQLLVAVLATASFFATDAYAHGTSCAKPFQHAGTVALNPGYSGSVGEFTVPAGYRLQIEYVSAGLRMGTNEGRGAFAIGTWAGKTFAWHPLPILTGYALSDRMTSSQVSLYADAGSLVKVEINRASSTNVLAYGRYAVTGCLYSTLVMPLAR
;
A
#
# COMPACT_ATOMS: atom_id res chain seq x y z
N MET A 1 -2.62 -45.15 -49.10
CA MET A 1 -1.80 -45.09 -47.86
C MET A 1 -1.89 -43.68 -47.30
N LYS A 2 -2.12 -43.50 -46.00
CA LYS A 2 -2.00 -42.23 -45.28
C LYS A 2 -1.47 -42.51 -43.88
N THR A 3 -0.21 -42.15 -43.63
CA THR A 3 0.44 -42.36 -42.33
C THR A 3 0.04 -41.22 -41.39
N GLN A 4 -0.60 -41.53 -40.25
CA GLN A 4 -0.86 -40.55 -39.21
C GLN A 4 0.16 -40.71 -38.08
N LEU A 5 1.03 -39.71 -37.92
CA LEU A 5 1.89 -39.60 -36.73
C LEU A 5 1.06 -39.01 -35.59
N LEU A 6 0.93 -39.76 -34.49
CA LEU A 6 0.36 -39.26 -33.24
C LEU A 6 1.50 -38.91 -32.28
N VAL A 7 1.73 -37.61 -32.10
CA VAL A 7 2.76 -37.10 -31.18
C VAL A 7 2.21 -37.11 -29.76
N ALA A 8 2.79 -37.94 -28.90
CA ALA A 8 2.46 -37.96 -27.47
C ALA A 8 3.13 -36.76 -26.77
N VAL A 9 2.33 -35.72 -26.48
CA VAL A 9 2.80 -34.57 -25.70
C VAL A 9 2.84 -34.96 -24.22
N LEU A 10 4.04 -35.25 -23.72
CA LEU A 10 4.25 -35.58 -22.31
C LEU A 10 4.19 -34.29 -21.47
N ALA A 11 3.02 -33.99 -20.93
CA ALA A 11 2.80 -32.82 -20.08
C ALA A 11 3.50 -32.99 -18.71
N THR A 12 4.76 -32.57 -18.62
CA THR A 12 5.48 -32.47 -17.35
C THR A 12 4.82 -31.39 -16.50
N ALA A 13 4.02 -31.80 -15.51
CA ALA A 13 3.45 -30.90 -14.52
C ALA A 13 4.58 -30.32 -13.65
N SER A 14 5.05 -29.13 -14.00
CA SER A 14 6.06 -28.40 -13.23
C SER A 14 5.47 -27.95 -11.89
N PHE A 15 5.64 -28.78 -10.85
CA PHE A 15 5.29 -28.46 -9.47
C PHE A 15 6.20 -27.34 -8.92
N PHE A 16 5.95 -26.11 -9.37
CA PHE A 16 6.38 -24.92 -8.65
C PHE A 16 5.52 -24.79 -7.40
N ALA A 17 5.88 -25.56 -6.38
CA ALA A 17 5.46 -25.34 -5.01
C ALA A 17 6.05 -24.01 -4.53
N THR A 18 5.41 -22.90 -4.87
CA THR A 18 5.55 -21.69 -4.08
C THR A 18 4.92 -21.98 -2.73
N ASP A 19 5.72 -22.07 -1.68
CA ASP A 19 5.23 -22.17 -0.31
C ASP A 19 4.48 -20.89 0.06
N ALA A 20 3.21 -20.87 -0.32
CA ALA A 20 2.21 -19.90 0.12
C ALA A 20 1.92 -20.18 1.59
N TYR A 21 2.85 -19.81 2.46
CA TYR A 21 2.70 -19.83 3.91
C TYR A 21 1.47 -18.98 4.28
N ALA A 22 0.34 -19.67 4.43
CA ALA A 22 -0.88 -19.12 4.98
C ALA A 22 -0.63 -18.81 6.46
N HIS A 23 -0.03 -17.65 6.72
CA HIS A 23 0.18 -17.15 8.07
C HIS A 23 -1.17 -17.10 8.78
N GLY A 24 -1.27 -17.84 9.89
CA GLY A 24 -2.51 -17.94 10.66
C GLY A 24 -3.02 -16.55 11.02
N THR A 25 -4.32 -16.32 10.78
CA THR A 25 -4.96 -15.01 10.89
C THR A 25 -5.23 -14.61 12.34
N SER A 26 -4.17 -14.46 13.13
CA SER A 26 -4.18 -13.75 14.40
C SER A 26 -3.19 -12.59 14.33
N CYS A 27 -3.65 -11.39 14.67
CA CYS A 27 -2.77 -10.23 14.66
C CYS A 27 -1.80 -10.31 15.86
N ALA A 28 -0.51 -10.49 15.59
CA ALA A 28 0.50 -10.64 16.66
C ALA A 28 0.74 -9.33 17.43
N LYS A 29 0.61 -8.16 16.77
CA LYS A 29 0.59 -6.85 17.44
C LYS A 29 -0.13 -5.80 16.59
N PRO A 30 -1.26 -5.24 17.05
CA PRO A 30 -1.94 -4.14 16.34
C PRO A 30 -1.03 -2.93 16.11
N PHE A 31 -1.22 -2.28 14.97
CA PHE A 31 -0.45 -1.12 14.54
C PHE A 31 -1.35 0.03 14.10
N GLN A 32 -0.99 1.24 14.52
CA GLN A 32 -1.58 2.48 14.06
C GLN A 32 -0.48 3.52 13.93
N HIS A 33 -0.47 4.24 12.81
CA HIS A 33 0.32 5.44 12.60
C HIS A 33 -0.55 6.54 12.01
N ALA A 34 -0.30 7.80 12.36
CA ALA A 34 -1.00 8.95 11.81
C ALA A 34 -0.04 10.14 11.67
N GLY A 35 -0.22 10.93 10.62
CA GLY A 35 0.71 12.01 10.28
C GLY A 35 0.11 13.08 9.40
N THR A 36 0.94 14.08 9.10
CA THR A 36 0.63 15.22 8.23
C THR A 36 1.55 15.23 7.01
N VAL A 37 1.07 15.81 5.92
CA VAL A 37 1.81 15.98 4.67
C VAL A 37 1.77 17.44 4.28
N ALA A 38 2.92 18.11 4.20
CA ALA A 38 3.00 19.48 3.71
C ALA A 38 2.90 19.52 2.18
N LEU A 39 2.00 20.36 1.67
CA LEU A 39 1.70 20.47 0.24
C LEU A 39 2.13 21.85 -0.23
N ASN A 40 3.28 21.90 -0.90
CA ASN A 40 3.82 23.12 -1.48
C ASN A 40 3.00 23.56 -2.71
N PRO A 41 3.08 24.84 -3.14
CA PRO A 41 2.42 25.31 -4.37
C PRO A 41 2.79 24.49 -5.62
N GLY A 42 1.87 24.41 -6.58
CA GLY A 42 2.02 23.61 -7.81
C GLY A 42 1.49 22.18 -7.71
N TYR A 43 1.94 21.31 -8.63
CA TYR A 43 1.73 19.86 -8.55
C TYR A 43 2.74 19.26 -7.57
N SER A 44 2.31 19.07 -6.32
CA SER A 44 3.16 18.56 -5.25
C SER A 44 2.97 17.05 -5.09
N GLY A 45 3.96 16.27 -5.51
CA GLY A 45 4.14 14.84 -5.20
C GLY A 45 4.50 14.63 -3.73
N SER A 46 3.67 15.13 -2.80
CA SER A 46 4.03 15.23 -1.39
C SER A 46 3.80 13.91 -0.66
N VAL A 47 4.83 13.44 0.01
CA VAL A 47 4.85 12.17 0.74
C VAL A 47 5.03 12.41 2.23
N GLY A 48 4.15 11.84 3.05
CA GLY A 48 4.44 11.55 4.45
C GLY A 48 4.97 10.13 4.57
N GLU A 49 5.88 9.85 5.49
CA GLU A 49 6.47 8.51 5.59
C GLU A 49 6.81 8.10 7.02
N PHE A 50 6.79 6.78 7.26
CA PHE A 50 7.12 6.16 8.54
C PHE A 50 7.82 4.81 8.34
N THR A 51 8.68 4.44 9.28
CA THR A 51 9.44 3.19 9.21
C THR A 51 8.70 2.03 9.87
N VAL A 52 8.64 0.87 9.21
CA VAL A 52 8.19 -0.39 9.81
C VAL A 52 9.19 -0.81 10.90
N PRO A 53 8.76 -1.15 12.13
CA PRO A 53 9.66 -1.61 13.19
C PRO A 53 10.56 -2.77 12.76
N ALA A 54 11.85 -2.69 13.09
CA ALA A 54 12.80 -3.77 12.81
C ALA A 54 12.37 -5.08 13.52
N GLY A 55 12.54 -6.21 12.84
CA GLY A 55 12.09 -7.52 13.31
C GLY A 55 10.61 -7.84 13.08
N TYR A 56 9.84 -6.95 12.44
CA TYR A 56 8.43 -7.16 12.12
C TYR A 56 8.11 -6.78 10.68
N ARG A 57 7.28 -7.54 9.97
CA ARG A 57 6.59 -7.07 8.76
C ARG A 57 5.26 -6.46 9.15
N LEU A 58 4.86 -5.39 8.46
CA LEU A 58 3.55 -4.77 8.64
C LEU A 58 2.61 -5.24 7.53
N GLN A 59 1.51 -5.90 7.89
CA GLN A 59 0.33 -5.93 7.04
C GLN A 59 -0.46 -4.65 7.28
N ILE A 60 -0.70 -3.89 6.22
CA ILE A 60 -1.59 -2.73 6.23
C ILE A 60 -2.97 -3.23 5.85
N GLU A 61 -3.94 -3.00 6.74
CA GLU A 61 -5.32 -3.48 6.63
C GLU A 61 -6.29 -2.36 6.26
N TYR A 62 -5.95 -1.10 6.59
CA TYR A 62 -6.78 0.06 6.30
C TYR A 62 -5.94 1.34 6.22
N VAL A 63 -6.33 2.23 5.30
CA VAL A 63 -5.74 3.55 5.11
C VAL A 63 -6.86 4.59 5.02
N SER A 64 -6.67 5.72 5.67
CA SER A 64 -7.43 6.94 5.39
C SER A 64 -6.51 8.12 5.20
N ALA A 65 -6.87 9.01 4.27
CA ALA A 65 -6.18 10.27 4.05
C ALA A 65 -7.16 11.35 3.59
N GLY A 66 -6.84 12.61 3.87
CA GLY A 66 -7.71 13.74 3.56
C GLY A 66 -6.94 15.05 3.38
N LEU A 67 -7.49 15.92 2.52
CA LEU A 67 -6.96 17.22 2.19
C LEU A 67 -8.08 18.23 1.98
N ARG A 68 -8.01 19.35 2.72
CA ARG A 68 -8.74 20.58 2.40
C ARG A 68 -7.95 21.40 1.38
N MET A 69 -8.56 21.72 0.25
CA MET A 69 -8.02 22.60 -0.78
C MET A 69 -8.65 24.00 -0.68
N GLY A 70 -7.88 25.03 -1.04
CA GLY A 70 -8.35 26.43 -1.02
C GLY A 70 -9.30 26.79 -2.17
N THR A 71 -9.31 26.02 -3.26
CA THR A 71 -10.18 26.23 -4.42
C THR A 71 -10.85 24.92 -4.86
N ASN A 72 -11.99 25.04 -5.55
CA ASN A 72 -12.78 23.90 -6.05
C ASN A 72 -12.22 23.29 -7.35
N GLU A 73 -11.21 23.90 -7.96
CA GLU A 73 -10.60 23.48 -9.24
C GLU A 73 -9.61 22.33 -9.06
N GLY A 74 -9.17 22.07 -7.82
CA GLY A 74 -8.16 21.08 -7.52
C GLY A 74 -8.59 19.64 -7.83
N ARG A 75 -7.74 18.93 -8.58
CA ARG A 75 -7.76 17.45 -8.60
C ARG A 75 -6.88 16.96 -7.45
N GLY A 76 -7.44 16.18 -6.55
CA GLY A 76 -6.67 15.42 -5.55
C GLY A 76 -6.38 14.01 -6.04
N ALA A 77 -5.35 13.37 -5.51
CA ALA A 77 -5.13 11.91 -5.60
C ALA A 77 -4.40 11.41 -4.35
N PHE A 78 -4.53 10.11 -4.07
CA PHE A 78 -3.95 9.46 -2.90
C PHE A 78 -3.31 8.13 -3.31
N ALA A 79 -2.15 7.80 -2.74
CA ALA A 79 -1.54 6.49 -2.89
C ALA A 79 -0.77 6.09 -1.63
N ILE A 80 -0.58 4.79 -1.43
CA ILE A 80 0.32 4.25 -0.40
C ILE A 80 1.40 3.39 -1.06
N GLY A 81 2.65 3.64 -0.67
CA GLY A 81 3.85 3.02 -1.21
C GLY A 81 4.47 2.09 -0.18
N THR A 82 4.72 0.84 -0.57
CA THR A 82 5.24 -0.21 0.32
C THR A 82 6.36 -1.00 -0.33
N TRP A 83 7.31 -1.46 0.47
CA TRP A 83 8.36 -2.40 0.06
C TRP A 83 7.98 -3.82 0.45
N ALA A 84 7.82 -4.72 -0.52
CA ALA A 84 7.51 -6.12 -0.28
C ALA A 84 8.49 -7.02 -1.06
N GLY A 85 9.22 -7.89 -0.35
CA GLY A 85 10.25 -8.74 -0.96
C GLY A 85 11.38 -7.94 -1.60
N LYS A 86 11.74 -6.78 -1.03
CA LYS A 86 12.65 -5.76 -1.62
C LYS A 86 12.11 -5.03 -2.86
N THR A 87 10.90 -5.29 -3.33
CA THR A 87 10.27 -4.55 -4.44
C THR A 87 9.42 -3.42 -3.90
N PHE A 88 9.60 -2.20 -4.41
CA PHE A 88 8.71 -1.07 -4.08
C PHE A 88 7.56 -0.96 -5.08
N ALA A 89 6.34 -0.73 -4.58
CA ALA A 89 5.16 -0.46 -5.39
C ALA A 89 4.31 0.65 -4.79
N TRP A 90 3.71 1.49 -5.66
CA TRP A 90 2.65 2.43 -5.30
C TRP A 90 1.28 1.79 -5.53
N HIS A 91 0.39 1.94 -4.56
CA HIS A 91 -0.98 1.46 -4.59
C HIS A 91 -1.94 2.66 -4.54
N PRO A 92 -2.57 3.06 -5.67
CA PRO A 92 -3.54 4.14 -5.71
C PRO A 92 -4.75 3.84 -4.82
N LEU A 93 -5.23 4.84 -4.09
CA LEU A 93 -6.37 4.73 -3.19
C LEU A 93 -7.58 5.47 -3.79
N PRO A 94 -8.80 4.88 -3.75
CA PRO A 94 -9.98 5.50 -4.34
C PRO A 94 -10.37 6.78 -3.59
N ILE A 95 -10.76 7.81 -4.35
CA ILE A 95 -11.31 9.04 -3.80
C ILE A 95 -12.79 8.80 -3.51
N LEU A 96 -13.24 9.08 -2.29
CA LEU A 96 -14.63 8.88 -1.89
C LEU A 96 -15.56 9.88 -2.59
N THR A 97 -16.70 9.37 -3.04
CA THR A 97 -17.78 10.17 -3.63
C THR A 97 -18.54 10.97 -2.56
N GLY A 98 -19.20 12.07 -2.97
CA GLY A 98 -20.06 12.87 -2.09
C GLY A 98 -19.37 13.95 -1.26
N TYR A 99 -18.03 14.01 -1.19
CA TYR A 99 -17.33 15.15 -0.58
C TYR A 99 -17.28 16.37 -1.51
N ALA A 100 -17.13 17.56 -0.92
CA ALA A 100 -17.10 18.82 -1.65
C ALA A 100 -15.91 18.90 -2.62
N LEU A 101 -16.00 19.75 -3.64
CA LEU A 101 -14.89 19.91 -4.60
C LEU A 101 -13.56 20.35 -3.95
N SER A 102 -13.64 21.05 -2.82
CA SER A 102 -12.51 21.47 -1.98
C SER A 102 -12.14 20.48 -0.86
N ASP A 103 -12.90 19.40 -0.63
CA ASP A 103 -12.57 18.34 0.32
C ASP A 103 -12.28 17.04 -0.43
N ARG A 104 -11.01 16.62 -0.45
CA ARG A 104 -10.62 15.33 -1.04
C ARG A 104 -10.26 14.36 0.06
N MET A 105 -10.77 13.14 -0.03
CA MET A 105 -10.62 12.13 1.01
C MET A 105 -10.64 10.71 0.44
N THR A 106 -9.92 9.82 1.11
CA THR A 106 -9.94 8.37 0.90
C THR A 106 -10.10 7.66 2.25
N SER A 107 -10.86 6.58 2.25
CA SER A 107 -10.97 5.57 3.30
C SER A 107 -11.05 4.25 2.56
N SER A 108 -10.16 3.31 2.87
CA SER A 108 -10.11 2.02 2.18
C SER A 108 -9.53 0.96 3.07
N GLN A 109 -10.23 -0.18 3.14
CA GLN A 109 -9.60 -1.44 3.50
C GLN A 109 -8.63 -1.82 2.38
N VAL A 110 -7.45 -2.31 2.76
CA VAL A 110 -6.40 -2.77 1.85
C VAL A 110 -5.78 -4.03 2.44
N SER A 111 -4.95 -4.74 1.68
CA SER A 111 -4.15 -5.86 2.20
C SER A 111 -2.76 -5.80 1.58
N LEU A 112 -1.94 -4.88 2.07
CA LEU A 112 -0.59 -4.61 1.58
C LEU A 112 0.43 -5.04 2.62
N TYR A 113 1.62 -5.46 2.19
CA TYR A 113 2.70 -5.85 3.10
C TYR A 113 3.89 -4.92 2.95
N ALA A 114 4.49 -4.54 4.08
CA ALA A 114 5.72 -3.76 4.15
C ALA A 114 6.78 -4.53 4.96
N ASP A 115 7.98 -4.62 4.39
CA ASP A 115 9.12 -5.35 4.95
C ASP A 115 9.70 -4.68 6.21
N ALA A 116 10.33 -5.46 7.08
CA ALA A 116 10.92 -4.98 8.33
C ALA A 116 11.99 -3.92 8.10
N GLY A 117 11.90 -2.80 8.83
CA GLY A 117 12.81 -1.66 8.67
C GLY A 117 12.60 -0.83 7.39
N SER A 118 11.63 -1.17 6.53
CA SER A 118 11.34 -0.40 5.32
C SER A 118 10.50 0.86 5.60
N LEU A 119 10.53 1.82 4.68
CA LEU A 119 9.68 3.00 4.72
C LEU A 119 8.33 2.71 4.04
N VAL A 120 7.24 2.92 4.78
CA VAL A 120 5.90 3.09 4.19
C VAL A 120 5.74 4.56 3.85
N LYS A 121 5.32 4.84 2.61
CA LYS A 121 5.10 6.18 2.07
C LYS A 121 3.61 6.40 1.84
N VAL A 122 3.07 7.56 2.22
CA VAL A 122 1.69 7.97 1.94
C VAL A 122 1.74 9.24 1.11
N GLU A 123 1.38 9.10 -0.16
CA GLU A 123 1.35 10.19 -1.13
C GLU A 123 -0.01 10.89 -1.08
N ILE A 124 0.02 12.22 -0.93
CA ILE A 124 -1.15 13.09 -1.04
C ILE A 124 -0.83 14.10 -2.14
N ASN A 125 -1.53 13.98 -3.26
CA ASN A 125 -1.30 14.80 -4.45
C ASN A 125 -2.42 15.81 -4.65
N ARG A 126 -2.04 16.98 -5.15
CA ARG A 126 -2.96 18.00 -5.65
C ARG A 126 -2.45 18.61 -6.96
N ALA A 127 -3.34 18.83 -7.91
CA ALA A 127 -3.07 19.57 -9.13
C ALA A 127 -3.79 20.94 -9.07
N SER A 128 -3.04 22.01 -8.83
CA SER A 128 -3.44 23.39 -9.16
C SER A 128 -2.20 24.29 -9.24
N SER A 129 -2.23 25.25 -10.17
CA SER A 129 -1.23 26.29 -10.40
C SER A 129 -1.39 27.53 -9.49
N THR A 130 -2.48 27.61 -8.72
CA THR A 130 -2.89 28.79 -7.93
C THR A 130 -2.82 28.56 -6.41
N ASN A 131 -2.18 27.46 -6.00
CA ASN A 131 -2.22 26.93 -4.65
C ASN A 131 -1.39 27.71 -3.61
N VAL A 132 -2.02 28.04 -2.47
CA VAL A 132 -1.32 28.37 -1.19
C VAL A 132 -0.78 27.08 -0.54
N LEU A 133 0.14 27.18 0.41
CA LEU A 133 0.55 26.05 1.27
C LEU A 133 -0.67 25.38 1.92
N ALA A 134 -0.73 24.05 1.89
CA ALA A 134 -1.79 23.27 2.53
C ALA A 134 -1.23 22.06 3.28
N TYR A 135 -2.07 21.40 4.07
CA TYR A 135 -1.71 20.22 4.83
C TYR A 135 -2.69 19.09 4.59
N GLY A 136 -2.19 17.96 4.08
CA GLY A 136 -2.88 16.69 4.11
C GLY A 136 -2.74 16.04 5.49
N ARG A 137 -3.69 15.19 5.86
CA ARG A 137 -3.64 14.31 7.04
C ARG A 137 -3.85 12.88 6.61
N TYR A 138 -3.21 11.93 7.28
CA TYR A 138 -3.41 10.51 7.02
C TYR A 138 -3.34 9.67 8.29
N ALA A 139 -3.97 8.49 8.25
CA ALA A 139 -3.83 7.43 9.22
C ALA A 139 -3.72 6.08 8.50
N VAL A 140 -2.86 5.21 9.01
CA VAL A 140 -2.62 3.85 8.51
C VAL A 140 -2.76 2.90 9.69
N THR A 141 -3.55 1.84 9.52
CA THR A 141 -3.74 0.80 10.54
C THR A 141 -3.55 -0.60 9.95
N GLY A 142 -3.16 -1.53 10.81
CA GLY A 142 -3.04 -2.93 10.45
C GLY A 142 -2.34 -3.73 11.54
N CYS A 143 -1.52 -4.70 11.15
CA CYS A 143 -0.87 -5.60 12.09
C CYS A 143 0.62 -5.84 11.81
N LEU A 144 1.42 -5.86 12.88
CA LEU A 144 2.81 -6.29 12.86
C LEU A 144 2.92 -7.80 13.12
N TYR A 145 3.65 -8.49 12.25
CA TYR A 145 3.99 -9.91 12.34
C TYR A 145 5.50 -10.07 12.53
N SER A 146 5.93 -10.88 13.49
CA SER A 146 7.36 -11.15 13.73
C SER A 146 8.02 -11.78 12.50
N THR A 147 9.21 -11.29 12.12
CA THR A 147 10.07 -11.95 11.10
C THR A 147 10.95 -13.03 11.68
N LEU A 148 11.00 -13.18 13.01
CA LEU A 148 11.66 -14.31 13.65
C LEU A 148 10.81 -15.56 13.40
N VAL A 149 11.18 -16.32 12.38
CA VAL A 149 10.74 -17.70 12.21
C VAL A 149 11.15 -18.45 13.47
N MET A 150 10.19 -18.79 14.33
CA MET A 150 10.42 -19.76 15.38
C MET A 150 10.84 -21.07 14.70
N PRO A 151 12.02 -21.64 15.01
CA PRO A 151 12.36 -22.95 14.49
C PRO A 151 11.31 -23.94 15.02
N LEU A 152 10.63 -24.64 14.11
CA LEU A 152 9.72 -25.72 14.48
C LEU A 152 10.54 -26.79 15.20
N ALA A 153 10.33 -26.92 16.51
CA ALA A 153 10.96 -27.97 17.29
C ALA A 153 10.54 -29.35 16.73
N ARG A 154 11.54 -30.15 16.38
CA ARG A 154 11.47 -31.55 15.97
C ARG A 154 12.66 -32.27 16.59
#